data_AF-M1ZW48-F1
#
_entry.id   AF-M1ZW48-F1
#
_cell.length_a   1.000
_cell.length_b   1.000
_cell.length_c   1.000
_cell.angle_alpha   90.00
_cell.angle_beta   90.00
_cell.angle_gamma   90.00
#
_symmetry.space_group_name_H-M   'P 1'
#
loop_
_entity.id
_entity.type
_entity.pdbx_description
1 polymer ?
#
loop_
_entity_poly.entity_id
_entity_poly.type
_entity_poly.pdbx_seq_one_letter_code
_entity_poly.pdbx_strand_id
1 'polypeptide(L)'
;AFKLEAPKNRDLASSTKIWKEIIVSKGPKDIYTGKDFTKENYEIYGGLSIDHFIPWSFVLHDEMWNLVPTFKNINSSKSDKLLNYNRYIDAFCDMQYMAVTYILEKRKQKDLESYIDVLKIENFQEYLKYKPKEEFTKKLKQCISPLYQIAENQGFEVMDRLF
;
A
#
# COMPACT_ATOMS: atom_id res chain seq x y z
N ALA A 1 1.37 -19.25 -27.80
CA ALA A 1 1.05 -17.98 -27.13
C ALA A 1 0.79 -18.27 -25.66
N PHE A 2 1.67 -17.84 -24.75
CA PHE A 2 1.40 -17.93 -23.32
C PHE A 2 0.38 -16.86 -22.96
N LYS A 3 -0.85 -17.30 -22.65
CA LYS A 3 -1.90 -16.41 -22.15
C LYS A 3 -1.55 -16.15 -20.68
N LEU A 4 -1.21 -14.92 -20.34
CA LEU A 4 -1.08 -14.50 -18.95
C LEU A 4 -2.48 -14.63 -18.32
N GLU A 5 -2.72 -15.73 -17.60
CA GLU A 5 -3.91 -15.87 -16.78
C GLU A 5 -3.74 -14.97 -15.56
N ALA A 6 -4.78 -14.20 -15.22
CA ALA A 6 -4.82 -13.47 -13.96
C ALA A 6 -4.62 -14.46 -12.80
N PRO A 7 -3.85 -14.11 -11.75
CA PRO A 7 -3.68 -14.98 -10.60
C PRO A 7 -5.06 -15.31 -10.00
N LYS A 8 -5.33 -16.61 -9.85
CA LYS A 8 -6.63 -17.08 -9.33
C LYS A 8 -6.76 -16.88 -7.82
N ASN A 9 -5.65 -16.70 -7.10
CA ASN A 9 -5.60 -16.58 -5.64
C ASN A 9 -4.74 -15.40 -5.21
N ARG A 10 -5.17 -14.72 -4.14
CA ARG A 10 -4.38 -13.72 -3.42
C ARG A 10 -3.33 -14.40 -2.55
N ASP A 11 -2.08 -13.93 -2.58
CA ASP A 11 -1.02 -14.33 -1.63
C ASP A 11 -0.40 -13.08 -0.98
N LEU A 12 -0.85 -12.81 0.25
CA LEU A 12 -0.41 -11.67 1.05
C LEU A 12 0.56 -12.07 2.17
N ALA A 13 1.07 -13.31 2.18
CA ALA A 13 1.84 -13.83 3.32
C ALA A 13 3.15 -13.03 3.55
N SER A 14 3.88 -12.75 2.48
CA SER A 14 5.13 -11.97 2.50
C SER A 14 4.87 -10.52 2.96
N SER A 15 3.94 -9.84 2.31
CA SER A 15 3.55 -8.45 2.62
C SER A 15 3.03 -8.31 4.04
N THR A 16 2.23 -9.28 4.52
CA THR A 16 1.74 -9.32 5.91
C THR A 16 2.90 -9.43 6.90
N LYS A 17 3.90 -10.27 6.60
CA LYS A 17 5.08 -10.40 7.47
C LYS A 17 5.85 -9.09 7.55
N ILE A 18 6.10 -8.43 6.42
CA ILE A 18 6.83 -7.15 6.37
C ILE A 18 6.06 -6.07 7.13
N TRP A 19 4.74 -5.95 6.90
CA TRP A 19 3.92 -4.97 7.61
C TRP A 19 3.86 -5.19 9.11
N LYS A 20 3.83 -6.45 9.59
CA LYS A 20 3.96 -6.74 11.03
C LYS A 20 5.27 -6.22 11.60
N GLU A 21 6.38 -6.44 10.88
CA GLU A 21 7.69 -5.98 11.30
C GLU A 21 7.78 -4.43 11.30
N ILE A 22 7.21 -3.76 10.30
CA ILE A 22 7.11 -2.29 10.23
C ILE A 22 6.26 -1.76 11.38
N ILE A 23 5.11 -2.38 11.65
CA ILE A 23 4.22 -1.97 12.74
C ILE A 23 4.96 -1.96 14.07
N VAL A 24 5.67 -3.05 14.38
CA VAL A 24 6.45 -3.17 15.61
C VAL A 24 7.62 -2.18 15.65
N SER A 25 8.28 -1.94 14.52
CA SER A 25 9.51 -1.13 14.49
C SER A 25 9.28 0.38 14.37
N LYS A 26 8.19 0.81 13.73
CA LYS A 26 7.95 2.22 13.35
C LYS A 26 6.65 2.78 13.93
N GLY A 27 5.74 1.93 14.42
CA GLY A 27 4.48 2.36 15.02
C GLY A 27 3.61 3.25 14.12
N PRO A 28 3.37 2.90 12.84
CA PRO A 28 2.48 3.68 12.00
C PRO A 28 1.04 3.63 12.51
N LYS A 29 0.27 4.64 12.13
CA LYS A 29 -1.18 4.66 12.30
C LYS A 29 -1.86 4.13 11.05
N ASP A 30 -2.99 3.47 11.22
CA ASP A 30 -3.84 3.07 10.11
C ASP A 30 -4.29 4.30 9.31
N ILE A 31 -4.09 4.28 7.98
CA ILE A 31 -4.32 5.45 7.13
C ILE A 31 -5.80 5.80 6.96
N TYR A 32 -6.71 4.90 7.35
CA TYR A 32 -8.15 5.09 7.21
C TYR A 32 -8.79 5.67 8.46
N THR A 33 -8.38 5.18 9.63
CA THR A 33 -8.96 5.51 10.94
C THR A 33 -8.10 6.46 11.77
N GLY A 34 -6.80 6.57 11.44
CA GLY A 34 -5.81 7.28 12.24
C GLY A 34 -5.49 6.62 13.58
N LYS A 35 -5.88 5.35 13.78
CA LYS A 35 -5.68 4.60 15.03
C LYS A 35 -4.37 3.80 14.99
N ASP A 36 -3.76 3.65 16.15
CA ASP A 36 -2.58 2.80 16.34
C ASP A 36 -2.94 1.31 16.34
N PHE A 37 -2.03 0.45 15.89
CA PHE A 37 -2.22 -1.01 15.85
C PHE A 37 -2.04 -1.68 17.23
N THR A 38 -2.89 -1.30 18.19
CA THR A 38 -2.87 -1.82 19.57
C THR A 38 -3.81 -3.02 19.75
N LYS A 39 -3.61 -3.78 20.84
CA LYS A 39 -4.51 -4.88 21.21
C LYS A 39 -5.97 -4.44 21.31
N GLU A 40 -6.22 -3.30 21.96
CA GLU A 40 -7.55 -2.71 22.10
C GLU A 40 -8.18 -2.39 20.74
N ASN A 41 -7.43 -1.73 19.84
CA ASN A 41 -7.95 -1.40 18.52
C ASN A 41 -8.17 -2.66 17.65
N TYR A 42 -7.38 -3.72 17.82
CA TYR A 42 -7.65 -5.01 17.16
C TYR A 42 -8.94 -5.68 17.66
N GLU A 43 -9.28 -5.54 18.94
CA GLU A 43 -10.54 -6.04 19.49
C GLU A 43 -11.75 -5.24 18.95
N ILE A 44 -11.62 -3.93 18.79
CA ILE A 44 -12.69 -3.04 18.32
C ILE A 44 -12.89 -3.12 16.79
N TYR A 45 -11.81 -2.98 16.02
CA TYR A 45 -11.86 -2.81 14.55
C TYR A 45 -11.50 -4.10 13.79
N GLY A 46 -11.18 -5.19 14.50
CA GLY A 46 -10.77 -6.47 13.96
C GLY A 46 -9.26 -6.58 13.79
N GLY A 47 -8.77 -7.83 13.71
CA GLY A 47 -7.34 -8.13 13.59
C GLY A 47 -6.65 -7.52 12.36
N LEU A 48 -5.32 -7.58 12.34
CA LEU A 48 -4.52 -7.05 11.23
C LEU A 48 -4.96 -7.64 9.89
N SER A 49 -5.17 -6.74 8.94
CA SER A 49 -5.45 -7.04 7.55
C SER A 49 -4.55 -6.21 6.65
N ILE A 50 -4.32 -6.68 5.43
CA ILE A 50 -3.58 -5.94 4.41
C ILE A 50 -4.58 -5.54 3.33
N ASP A 51 -4.70 -4.24 3.09
CA ASP A 51 -5.57 -3.68 2.07
C ASP A 51 -4.79 -3.27 0.83
N HIS A 52 -5.47 -3.33 -0.31
CA HIS A 52 -5.01 -2.79 -1.57
C HIS A 52 -5.57 -1.38 -1.75
N PHE A 53 -4.70 -0.39 -1.88
CA PHE A 53 -5.14 0.99 -2.09
C PHE A 53 -5.95 1.13 -3.37
N ILE A 54 -5.40 0.63 -4.49
CA ILE A 54 -6.15 0.35 -5.71
C ILE A 54 -6.68 -1.08 -5.67
N PRO A 55 -8.00 -1.33 -5.85
CA PRO A 55 -8.61 -2.65 -5.68
C PRO A 55 -7.88 -3.80 -6.37
N TRP A 56 -7.72 -4.92 -5.65
CA TRP A 56 -7.08 -6.13 -6.22
C TRP A 56 -7.79 -6.65 -7.47
N SER A 57 -9.13 -6.55 -7.52
CA SER A 57 -9.92 -6.94 -8.70
C SER A 57 -9.58 -6.11 -9.95
N PHE A 58 -8.94 -4.95 -9.80
CA PHE A 58 -8.42 -4.14 -10.89
C PHE A 58 -6.94 -4.46 -11.18
N VAL A 59 -6.08 -4.44 -10.16
CA VAL A 59 -4.62 -4.58 -10.36
C VAL A 59 -4.14 -6.02 -10.59
N LEU A 60 -4.89 -7.00 -10.11
CA LEU A 60 -4.63 -8.44 -10.27
C LEU A 60 -3.22 -8.87 -9.80
N HIS A 61 -2.68 -8.21 -8.76
CA HIS A 61 -1.40 -8.54 -8.14
C HIS A 61 -1.40 -8.16 -6.65
N ASP A 62 -0.49 -8.76 -5.87
CA ASP A 62 -0.31 -8.51 -4.43
C ASP A 62 0.99 -7.74 -4.12
N GLU A 63 1.40 -6.83 -5.03
CA GLU A 63 2.65 -6.07 -4.90
C GLU A 63 2.64 -5.03 -3.77
N MET A 64 3.71 -5.06 -2.96
CA MET A 64 3.87 -4.25 -1.74
C MET A 64 3.61 -2.75 -1.93
N TRP A 65 3.97 -2.18 -3.09
CA TRP A 65 3.80 -0.75 -3.38
C TRP A 65 2.34 -0.29 -3.42
N ASN A 66 1.37 -1.22 -3.52
CA ASN A 66 -0.08 -0.95 -3.49
C ASN A 66 -0.73 -1.39 -2.16
N LEU A 67 0.05 -1.92 -1.21
CA LEU A 67 -0.47 -2.56 0.00
C LEU A 67 -0.22 -1.72 1.25
N VAL A 68 -1.22 -1.65 2.14
CA VAL A 68 -1.12 -0.99 3.45
C VAL A 68 -1.72 -1.85 4.56
N PRO A 69 -1.23 -1.72 5.81
CA PRO A 69 -1.85 -2.40 6.94
C PRO A 69 -3.12 -1.65 7.34
N THR A 70 -4.14 -2.39 7.73
CA THR A 70 -5.37 -1.85 8.30
C THR A 70 -6.06 -2.87 9.21
N PHE A 71 -7.21 -2.52 9.77
CA PHE A 71 -8.03 -3.43 10.56
C PHE A 71 -9.01 -4.20 9.66
N LYS A 72 -9.27 -5.47 9.98
CA LYS A 72 -10.11 -6.35 9.16
C LYS A 72 -11.49 -5.77 8.86
N ASN A 73 -12.16 -5.13 9.83
CA ASN A 73 -13.51 -4.62 9.62
C ASN A 73 -13.49 -3.36 8.74
N ILE A 74 -12.43 -2.55 8.85
CA ILE A 74 -12.22 -1.36 8.01
C ILE A 74 -11.95 -1.79 6.55
N ASN A 75 -11.05 -2.77 6.35
CA ASN A 75 -10.79 -3.35 5.03
C ASN A 75 -12.08 -3.92 4.40
N SER A 76 -12.85 -4.66 5.19
CA SER A 76 -14.12 -5.26 4.72
C SER A 76 -15.15 -4.20 4.33
N SER A 77 -15.19 -3.06 5.03
CA SER A 77 -16.06 -1.91 4.70
C SER A 77 -15.66 -1.25 3.37
N LYS A 78 -14.35 -1.13 3.11
CA LYS A 78 -13.82 -0.62 1.83
C LYS A 78 -14.18 -1.52 0.66
N SER A 79 -14.10 -2.84 0.86
CA SER A 79 -14.32 -3.84 -0.20
C SER A 79 -13.40 -3.56 -1.40
N ASP A 80 -13.96 -3.54 -2.59
CA ASP A 80 -13.36 -3.23 -3.88
C ASP A 80 -13.54 -1.76 -4.27
N LYS A 81 -13.98 -0.88 -3.37
CA LYS A 81 -14.11 0.54 -3.68
C LYS A 81 -12.76 1.24 -3.75
N LEU A 82 -12.72 2.27 -4.58
CA LEU A 82 -11.70 3.31 -4.54
C LEU A 82 -11.99 4.26 -3.37
N LEU A 83 -10.96 4.89 -2.85
CA LEU A 83 -11.08 5.96 -1.85
C LEU A 83 -10.92 7.31 -2.53
N ASN A 84 -11.54 8.37 -2.01
CA ASN A 84 -11.29 9.72 -2.50
C ASN A 84 -9.78 10.00 -2.57
N TYR A 85 -9.27 10.16 -3.79
CA TYR A 85 -7.84 10.20 -4.05
C TYR A 85 -7.15 11.29 -3.23
N ASN A 86 -7.66 12.52 -3.30
CA ASN A 86 -7.05 13.69 -2.65
C ASN A 86 -7.07 13.56 -1.12
N ARG A 87 -8.05 12.87 -0.54
CA ARG A 87 -8.13 12.67 0.92
C ARG A 87 -7.08 11.69 1.42
N TYR A 88 -6.78 10.62 0.68
CA TYR A 88 -5.99 9.50 1.19
C TYR A 88 -4.60 9.35 0.57
N ILE A 89 -4.34 9.95 -0.60
CA ILE A 89 -3.10 9.71 -1.35
C ILE A 89 -1.84 10.13 -0.59
N ASP A 90 -1.89 11.24 0.16
CA ASP A 90 -0.72 11.73 0.90
C ASP A 90 -0.38 10.80 2.06
N ALA A 91 -1.38 10.37 2.84
CA ALA A 91 -1.20 9.39 3.90
C ALA A 91 -0.71 8.04 3.37
N PHE A 92 -1.22 7.62 2.20
CA PHE A 92 -0.74 6.43 1.50
C PHE A 92 0.73 6.58 1.10
N CYS A 93 1.14 7.71 0.50
CA CYS A 93 2.53 7.94 0.11
C CYS A 93 3.48 7.95 1.31
N ASP A 94 3.05 8.54 2.42
CA ASP A 94 3.79 8.55 3.69
C ASP A 94 4.00 7.14 4.23
N MET A 95 2.96 6.31 4.19
CA MET A 95 3.01 4.91 4.59
C MET A 95 3.99 4.10 3.71
N GLN A 96 3.95 4.30 2.38
CA GLN A 96 4.87 3.62 1.45
C GLN A 96 6.33 4.10 1.61
N TYR A 97 6.55 5.40 1.85
CA TYR A 97 7.89 5.93 2.11
C TYR A 97 8.51 5.32 3.37
N MET A 98 7.70 5.18 4.43
CA MET A 98 8.10 4.49 5.65
C MET A 98 8.48 3.03 5.37
N ALA A 99 7.68 2.33 4.58
CA ALA A 99 7.95 0.94 4.21
C ALA A 99 9.27 0.78 3.47
N VAL A 100 9.52 1.57 2.42
CA VAL A 100 10.78 1.52 1.65
C VAL A 100 11.99 1.83 2.53
N THR A 101 11.88 2.84 3.40
CA THR A 101 12.96 3.21 4.32
C THR A 101 13.25 2.07 5.30
N TYR A 102 12.22 1.44 5.87
CA TYR A 102 12.37 0.26 6.73
C TYR A 102 13.04 -0.91 6.01
N ILE A 103 12.60 -1.23 4.80
CA ILE A 103 13.13 -2.33 3.99
C ILE A 103 14.63 -2.13 3.71
N LEU A 104 15.03 -0.90 3.37
CA LEU A 104 16.44 -0.52 3.20
C LEU A 104 17.25 -0.68 4.49
N GLU A 105 16.74 -0.13 5.61
CA GLU A 105 17.39 -0.25 6.93
C GLU A 105 17.63 -1.71 7.33
N LYS A 106 16.68 -2.60 7.00
CA LYS A 106 16.77 -4.03 7.29
C LYS A 106 17.48 -4.85 6.21
N ARG A 107 18.00 -4.21 5.16
CA ARG A 107 18.71 -4.87 4.04
C ARG A 107 17.88 -6.02 3.45
N LYS A 108 16.60 -5.74 3.20
CA LYS A 108 15.65 -6.70 2.60
C LYS A 108 15.46 -6.37 1.11
N GLN A 109 16.53 -6.39 0.32
CA GLN A 109 16.52 -5.91 -1.07
C GLN A 109 15.44 -6.57 -1.94
N LYS A 110 15.14 -7.85 -1.72
CA LYS A 110 14.08 -8.57 -2.43
C LYS A 110 12.71 -7.88 -2.29
N ASP A 111 12.42 -7.32 -1.13
CA ASP A 111 11.14 -6.64 -0.86
C ASP A 111 11.07 -5.24 -1.52
N LEU A 112 12.16 -4.75 -2.13
CA LEU A 112 12.19 -3.54 -2.95
C LEU A 112 11.94 -3.80 -4.43
N GLU A 113 12.05 -5.04 -4.92
CA GLU A 113 12.00 -5.36 -6.36
C GLU A 113 10.75 -4.78 -7.02
N SER A 114 9.59 -4.96 -6.39
CA SER A 114 8.31 -4.43 -6.91
C SER A 114 8.25 -2.90 -6.93
N TYR A 115 8.92 -2.23 -6.00
CA TYR A 115 9.05 -0.77 -6.02
C TYR A 115 10.02 -0.31 -7.11
N ILE A 116 11.12 -1.03 -7.34
CA ILE A 116 12.10 -0.73 -8.41
C ILE A 116 11.39 -0.79 -9.76
N ASP A 117 10.61 -1.84 -9.98
CA ASP A 117 9.90 -2.08 -11.23
C ASP A 117 8.90 -0.98 -11.54
N VAL A 118 8.15 -0.51 -10.54
CA VAL A 118 7.07 0.46 -10.77
C VAL A 118 7.55 1.92 -10.72
N LEU A 119 8.49 2.25 -9.82
CA LEU A 119 8.99 3.62 -9.63
C LEU A 119 10.20 3.95 -10.51
N LYS A 120 10.79 2.93 -11.15
CA LYS A 120 12.01 3.05 -11.97
C LYS A 120 13.14 3.73 -11.19
N ILE A 121 13.37 3.25 -9.96
CA ILE A 121 14.44 3.69 -9.07
C ILE A 121 15.39 2.51 -8.90
N GLU A 122 16.51 2.51 -9.63
CA GLU A 122 17.45 1.38 -9.62
C GLU A 122 18.20 1.26 -8.28
N ASN A 123 18.58 2.39 -7.68
CA ASN A 123 19.31 2.44 -6.42
C ASN A 123 18.54 3.24 -5.37
N PHE A 124 17.68 2.57 -4.63
CA PHE A 124 16.90 3.18 -3.55
C PHE A 124 17.75 3.79 -2.43
N GLN A 125 18.91 3.20 -2.13
CA GLN A 125 19.79 3.73 -1.09
C GLN A 125 20.37 5.09 -1.48
N GLU A 126 20.83 5.24 -2.72
CA GLU A 126 21.31 6.51 -3.25
C GLU A 126 20.17 7.50 -3.44
N TYR A 127 19.04 7.02 -3.99
CA TYR A 127 17.86 7.85 -4.22
C TYR A 127 17.38 8.52 -2.93
N LEU A 128 17.16 7.76 -1.85
CA LEU A 128 16.72 8.33 -0.57
C LEU A 128 17.80 9.14 0.15
N LYS A 129 19.09 8.93 -0.16
CA LYS A 129 20.18 9.74 0.41
C LYS A 129 20.23 11.15 -0.17
N TYR A 130 19.91 11.31 -1.46
CA TYR A 130 20.10 12.58 -2.17
C TYR A 130 18.80 13.25 -2.61
N LYS A 131 17.67 12.54 -2.58
CA LYS A 131 16.35 13.09 -2.92
C LYS A 131 15.51 13.27 -1.66
N PRO A 132 14.78 14.39 -1.56
CA PRO A 132 13.87 14.59 -0.45
C PRO A 132 12.62 13.71 -0.62
N LYS A 133 11.86 13.50 0.47
CA LYS A 133 10.66 12.63 0.51
C LYS A 133 9.62 13.02 -0.54
N GLU A 134 9.51 14.31 -0.86
CA GLU A 134 8.60 14.87 -1.84
C GLU A 134 8.83 14.28 -3.24
N GLU A 135 10.08 13.97 -3.61
CA GLU A 135 10.40 13.35 -4.89
C GLU A 135 9.93 11.89 -4.94
N PHE A 136 10.06 11.13 -3.85
CA PHE A 136 9.45 9.79 -3.75
C PHE A 136 7.92 9.88 -3.88
N THR A 137 7.31 10.80 -3.13
CA THR A 137 5.86 11.03 -3.14
C THR A 137 5.36 11.36 -4.55
N LYS A 138 6.07 12.22 -5.27
CA LYS A 138 5.77 12.57 -6.66
C LYS A 138 5.82 11.34 -7.58
N LYS A 139 6.87 10.52 -7.50
CA LYS A 139 6.99 9.29 -8.31
C LYS A 139 5.87 8.30 -8.01
N LEU A 140 5.55 8.09 -6.74
CA LEU A 140 4.48 7.18 -6.37
C LEU A 140 3.11 7.69 -6.84
N LYS A 141 2.83 8.99 -6.72
CA LYS A 141 1.60 9.58 -7.28
C LYS A 141 1.52 9.41 -8.80
N GLN A 142 2.63 9.58 -9.52
CA GLN A 142 2.70 9.34 -10.97
C GLN A 142 2.42 7.88 -11.35
N CYS A 143 2.73 6.93 -10.46
CA CYS A 143 2.37 5.53 -10.61
C CYS A 143 0.88 5.27 -10.29
N ILE A 144 0.38 5.76 -9.15
CA ILE A 144 -0.98 5.45 -8.68
C ILE A 144 -2.07 6.18 -9.48
N SER A 145 -1.86 7.45 -9.84
CA SER A 145 -2.92 8.29 -10.44
C SER A 145 -3.50 7.72 -11.74
N PRO A 146 -2.70 7.24 -12.71
CA PRO A 146 -3.24 6.61 -13.91
C PRO A 146 -4.05 5.34 -13.62
N LEU A 147 -3.55 4.48 -12.72
CA LEU A 147 -4.25 3.26 -12.32
C LEU A 147 -5.59 3.56 -11.65
N TYR A 148 -5.59 4.54 -10.74
CA TYR A 148 -6.80 5.03 -10.08
C TYR A 148 -7.83 5.52 -11.10
N GLN A 149 -7.41 6.39 -12.03
CA GLN A 149 -8.32 6.97 -13.02
C GLN A 149 -8.93 5.92 -13.95
N ILE A 150 -8.13 4.93 -14.34
CA ILE A 150 -8.62 3.84 -15.19
C ILE A 150 -9.62 2.98 -14.42
N ALA A 151 -9.34 2.64 -13.15
CA ALA A 151 -10.27 1.89 -12.31
C ALA A 151 -11.60 2.64 -12.13
N GLU A 152 -11.55 3.93 -11.83
CA GLU A 152 -12.74 4.78 -11.72
C GLU A 152 -13.54 4.79 -13.03
N ASN A 153 -12.88 4.97 -14.17
CA ASN A 153 -13.51 4.94 -15.49
C ASN A 153 -14.10 3.57 -15.86
N GLN A 154 -13.62 2.48 -15.26
CA GLN A 154 -14.18 1.13 -15.41
C GLN A 154 -15.39 0.86 -14.50
N GLY A 155 -15.82 1.85 -13.70
CA GLY A 155 -17.02 1.78 -12.88
C GLY A 155 -16.78 1.35 -11.43
N PHE A 156 -15.53 1.35 -10.96
CA PHE A 156 -15.25 1.16 -9.54
C PHE A 156 -15.77 2.35 -8.73
N GLU A 157 -16.63 2.09 -7.74
CA GLU A 157 -17.21 3.14 -6.91
C GLU A 157 -16.14 3.87 -6.08
N VAL A 158 -16.30 5.19 -5.94
CA VAL A 158 -15.43 6.04 -5.11
C VAL A 158 -16.15 6.37 -3.81
N MET A 159 -15.51 6.04 -2.69
CA MET A 159 -15.99 6.36 -1.34
C MET A 159 -15.29 7.63 -0.83
N ASP A 160 -16.07 8.64 -0.40
CA ASP A 160 -15.48 9.90 0.10
C ASP A 160 -14.71 9.69 1.41
N ARG A 161 -15.28 8.92 2.33
CA ARG A 161 -14.72 8.64 3.65
C ARG A 161 -15.05 7.22 4.08
N LEU A 162 -14.03 6.51 4.56
CA LEU A 162 -14.15 5.14 5.06
C LEU A 162 -14.41 5.05 6.57
N PHE A 163 -13.92 6.02 7.34
CA PHE A 163 -14.04 6.11 8.79
C PHE A 163 -14.12 7.57 9.25
#